data_AF-A0A8J3HXG7-F1
#
_entry.id   AF-A0A8J3HXG7-F1
#
_cell.length_a   1.000
_cell.length_b   1.000
_cell.length_c   1.000
_cell.angle_alpha   90.00
_cell.angle_beta   90.00
_cell.angle_gamma   90.00
#
_symmetry.space_group_name_H-M   'P 1'
#
loop_
_entity.id
_entity.type
_entity.pdbx_description
1 polymer ?
#
loop_
_entity_poly.entity_id
_entity_poly.type
_entity_poly.pdbx_seq_one_letter_code
_entity_poly.pdbx_strand_id
1 'polypeptide(L)' 'MTGRTLQTLHVRFEGRSTELPMEVLFGLQADASDEQVKQTVILHFHLLPHSLDDHVVIRSSNAIIVRPEAIYG' A
#
# COMPACT_ATOMS: atom_id res chain seq x y z
N MET A 1 -1.31 25.18 13.23
CA MET A 1 -2.23 24.05 12.97
C MET A 1 -1.62 23.23 11.84
N THR A 2 -0.81 22.23 12.17
CA THR A 2 -0.20 21.36 11.14
C THR A 2 -1.33 20.45 10.65
N GLY A 3 -1.91 20.78 9.50
CA GLY A 3 -2.88 19.92 8.84
C GLY A 3 -2.22 18.57 8.64
N ARG A 4 -2.68 17.56 9.38
CA ARG A 4 -2.24 16.18 9.22
C ARG A 4 -2.64 15.80 7.80
N THR A 5 -1.70 15.81 6.86
CA THR A 5 -1.89 15.22 5.55
C THR A 5 -2.24 13.76 5.83
N LEU A 6 -3.52 13.42 5.74
CA LEU A 6 -3.98 12.04 5.89
C LEU A 6 -3.40 11.30 4.70
N GLN A 7 -2.31 10.58 4.94
CA GLN A 7 -1.71 9.75 3.92
C GLN A 7 -2.63 8.54 3.71
N THR A 8 -2.97 8.30 2.46
CA THR A 8 -3.84 7.18 2.06
C THR A 8 -2.98 6.09 1.44
N LEU A 9 -3.25 4.83 1.78
CA LEU A 9 -2.74 3.68 1.06
C LEU A 9 -3.75 3.28 -0.02
N HIS A 10 -3.38 3.42 -1.29
CA HIS A 10 -4.15 2.92 -2.41
C HIS A 10 -3.62 1.54 -2.81
N VAL A 11 -4.45 0.51 -2.74
CA VAL A 11 -4.10 -0.86 -3.14
C VAL A 11 -4.90 -1.23 -4.37
N ARG A 12 -4.20 -1.59 -5.45
CA ARG A 12 -4.81 -2.22 -6.63
C ARG A 12 -4.45 -3.70 -6.62
N PHE A 13 -5.46 -4.56 -6.55
CA PHE A 13 -5.32 -6.01 -6.51
C PHE A 13 -6.46 -6.67 -7.31
N GLU A 14 -6.15 -7.65 -8.16
CA GLU A 14 -7.12 -8.37 -9.00
C GLU A 14 -8.11 -7.47 -9.76
N GLY A 15 -7.63 -6.34 -10.29
CA GLY A 15 -8.46 -5.38 -11.03
C GLY A 15 -9.37 -4.49 -10.17
N ARG A 16 -9.34 -4.64 -8.84
CA ARG A 16 -10.03 -3.77 -7.89
C ARG A 16 -9.05 -2.78 -7.28
N SER A 17 -9.54 -1.59 -6.96
CA SER A 17 -8.80 -0.56 -6.24
C SER A 17 -9.49 -0.30 -4.91
N THR A 18 -8.71 -0.23 -3.83
CA THR A 18 -9.19 0.04 -2.47
C THR A 18 -8.31 1.10 -1.84
N GLU A 19 -8.94 2.07 -1.19
CA GLU A 19 -8.25 3.12 -0.46
C GLU A 19 -8.40 2.88 1.04
N LEU A 20 -7.26 2.84 1.72
CA LEU A 20 -7.18 2.60 3.14
C LEU A 20 -6.51 3.81 3.80
N PRO A 21 -7.14 4.46 4.77
CA PRO A 21 -6.48 5.51 5.53
C PRO A 21 -5.34 4.87 6.35
N MET A 22 -4.12 5.42 6.26
CA MET A 22 -2.94 4.80 6.89
C MET A 22 -3.07 4.69 8.43
N GLU A 23 -3.91 5.51 9.05
CA GLU A 23 -4.22 5.43 10.48
C GLU A 23 -4.90 4.13 10.90
N VAL A 24 -5.61 3.45 9.98
CA VAL A 24 -6.28 2.16 10.23
C VAL A 24 -5.30 0.99 10.08
N LEU A 25 -4.19 1.20 9.38
CA LEU A 25 -3.20 0.18 9.07
C LEU A 25 -2.15 0.07 10.16
N PHE A 26 -2.50 -0.44 11.35
CA PHE A 26 -1.59 -0.86 12.44
C PHE A 26 -0.30 0.00 12.62
N GLY A 27 -0.37 1.31 12.45
CA GLY A 27 0.76 2.22 12.60
C GLY A 27 1.79 2.21 11.46
N LEU A 28 1.40 1.84 10.23
CA LEU A 28 2.23 1.99 9.03
C LEU A 28 2.72 3.44 8.95
N GLN A 29 4.03 3.62 9.10
CA GLN A 29 4.65 4.94 9.02
C GLN A 29 4.89 5.32 7.55
N ALA A 30 5.01 6.62 7.28
CA ALA A 30 5.32 7.13 5.95
C ALA A 30 6.65 6.59 5.38
N ASP A 31 7.59 6.30 6.28
CA ASP A 31 8.93 5.78 6.00
C ASP A 31 9.03 4.24 6.06
N ALA A 32 7.91 3.54 6.22
CA ALA A 32 7.87 2.08 6.17
C ALA A 32 8.45 1.56 4.86
N SER A 33 9.23 0.48 4.93
CA SER A 33 9.83 -0.16 3.75
C SER A 33 8.75 -0.76 2.84
N ASP A 34 9.09 -1.01 1.58
CA ASP A 34 8.17 -1.63 0.61
C ASP A 34 7.66 -2.98 1.11
N GLU A 35 8.54 -3.77 1.72
CA GLU A 35 8.21 -5.06 2.33
C GLU A 35 7.23 -4.91 3.48
N GLN A 36 7.43 -3.91 4.35
CA GLN A 36 6.51 -3.62 5.46
C GLN A 36 5.14 -3.21 4.93
N VAL A 37 5.08 -2.34 3.92
CA VAL A 37 3.82 -1.94 3.27
C VAL A 37 3.11 -3.16 2.70
N LYS A 38 3.80 -3.99 1.91
CA LYS A 38 3.23 -5.21 1.32
C LYS A 38 2.74 -6.17 2.40
N GLN A 39 3.51 -6.40 3.45
CA GLN A 39 3.12 -7.27 4.56
C GLN A 39 1.87 -6.77 5.27
N THR A 40 1.77 -5.47 5.52
CA THR A 40 0.56 -4.86 6.11
C THR A 40 -0.66 -5.06 5.22
N VAL A 41 -0.53 -4.94 3.90
CA VAL A 41 -1.62 -5.20 2.94
C VAL A 41 -2.02 -6.67 2.96
N ILE A 42 -1.05 -7.59 2.92
CA ILE A 42 -1.30 -9.04 2.99
C ILE A 42 -2.08 -9.38 4.26
N LEU A 43 -1.65 -8.85 5.40
CA LEU A 43 -2.31 -9.08 6.69
C LEU A 43 -3.72 -8.45 6.75
N HIS A 44 -3.91 -7.25 6.17
CA HIS A 44 -5.20 -6.56 6.20
C HIS A 44 -6.26 -7.25 5.33
N PHE A 45 -5.88 -7.70 4.14
CA PHE A 45 -6.79 -8.37 3.20
C PHE A 45 -6.82 -9.90 3.35
N HIS A 46 -6.09 -10.44 4.34
CA HIS A 46 -5.97 -11.89 4.58
C HIS A 46 -5.50 -12.65 3.32
N LEU A 47 -4.53 -12.07 2.60
CA LEU A 47 -3.95 -12.67 1.39
C LEU A 47 -2.94 -13.76 1.74
N LEU A 48 -2.55 -14.54 0.74
CA LEU A 48 -1.47 -15.51 0.91
C LEU A 48 -0.11 -14.77 1.02
N PRO A 49 0.86 -15.36 1.74
CA PRO A 49 2.26 -14.96 1.58
C PRO A 49 2.60 -14.99 0.09
N HIS A 50 3.33 -13.99 -0.41
CA HIS A 50 3.72 -13.82 -1.82
C HIS A 50 2.65 -13.28 -2.79
N SER A 51 1.41 -13.00 -2.36
CA SER A 51 0.39 -12.42 -3.26
C SER A 51 0.75 -11.06 -3.86
N LEU A 52 1.76 -10.37 -3.31
CA LEU A 52 2.20 -9.04 -3.74
C LEU A 52 3.67 -9.02 -4.22
N ASP A 53 4.25 -10.17 -4.55
CA ASP A 53 5.65 -10.25 -5.00
C ASP A 53 5.83 -9.44 -6.30
N ASP A 54 4.94 -9.64 -7.27
CA ASP A 54 4.89 -8.90 -8.55
C ASP A 54 4.23 -7.51 -8.45
N HIS A 55 4.13 -6.94 -7.23
CA HIS A 55 3.59 -5.60 -7.03
C HIS A 55 4.71 -4.61 -6.69
N VAL A 56 4.54 -3.36 -7.09
CA VAL A 56 5.44 -2.25 -6.75
C VAL A 56 4.77 -1.29 -5.78
N VAL A 57 5.57 -0.68 -4.91
CA VAL A 57 5.14 0.37 -3.99
C VAL A 57 5.61 1.71 -4.52
N ILE A 58 4.68 2.60 -4.83
CA ILE A 58 4.96 3.96 -5.29
C ILE A 58 4.58 4.93 -4.19
N ARG A 59 5.48 5.83 -3.81
CA ARG A 59 5.24 6.86 -2.79
C ARG A 59 5.07 8.22 -3.44
N SER A 60 3.97 8.88 -3.11
CA SER A 60 3.65 10.26 -3.46
C SER A 60 3.51 11.08 -2.18
N SER A 61 3.51 12.41 -2.30
CA SER A 61 3.40 13.32 -1.15
C SER A 61 2.12 13.12 -0.31
N ASN A 62 1.07 12.55 -0.90
CA ASN A 62 -0.23 12.35 -0.27
C ASN A 62 -0.67 10.87 -0.17
N ALA A 63 0.07 9.94 -0.77
CA ALA A 63 -0.37 8.55 -0.85
C ALA A 63 0.78 7.56 -1.02
N ILE A 64 0.57 6.35 -0.53
CA ILE A 64 1.35 5.16 -0.89
C ILE A 64 0.47 4.33 -1.82
N ILE A 65 1.02 3.83 -2.92
CA ILE A 65 0.27 3.09 -3.94
C ILE A 65 0.91 1.71 -4.10
N VAL A 66 0.15 0.66 -3.85
CA VAL A 66 0.52 -0.73 -4.14
C VAL A 66 -0.22 -1.15 -5.41
N ARG A 67 0.51 -1.52 -6.46
CA ARG A 67 -0.08 -1.94 -7.73
C ARG A 67 0.76 -3.05 -8.38
N PRO A 68 0.19 -3.86 -9.28
CA PRO A 68 0.98 -4.78 -10.08
C PRO A 68 2.07 -4.04 -10.85
N GLU A 69 3.25 -4.64 -10.91
CA GLU A 69 4.34 -4.19 -11.76
C GLU A 69 3.87 -4.21 -13.22
N ALA A 70 4.10 -3.11 -13.93
CA ALA A 70 3.78 -3.05 -15.33
C ALA A 70 4.87 -3.79 -16.12
N ILE A 71 4.59 -5.04 -16.50
CA ILE A 71 5.42 -5.77 -17.45
C ILE A 71 5.10 -5.23 -18.85
N TYR A 72 5.87 -4.24 -19.30
CA TYR A 72 5.90 -3.86 -20.70
C TYR A 72 6.79 -4.87 -21.44
N GLY A 73 6.16 -5.71 -22.27
CA GLY A 73 6.85 -6.54 -23.27
C GLY A 73 7.15 -5.75 -24.53
#